data_AF-A0A3N2KEV9-F1
#
_entry.id   AF-A0A3N2KEV9-F1
#
_cell.length_a   1.000
_cell.length_b   1.000
_cell.length_c   1.000
_cell.angle_alpha   90.00
_cell.angle_beta   90.00
_cell.angle_gamma   90.00
#
_symmetry.space_group_name_H-M   'P 1'
#
loop_
_entity.id
_entity.type
_entity.pdbx_description
1 polymer ?
#
loop_
_entity_poly.entity_id
_entity_poly.type
_entity_poly.pdbx_seq_one_letter_code
_entity_poly.pdbx_strand_id
1 'polypeptide(L)'
;MKGKYSKPVKTAVKLIWSSFDREKIRQGYAMLMQAAQQGDADALAFIARCFMGESYVWPQAGFKADDENASKLMQKSAMMGSATGVLCAARSANLTP
;
A
#
# COMPACT_ATOMS: atom_id res chain seq x y z
N MET A 1 18.31 -1.64 -4.76
CA MET A 1 17.15 -0.72 -4.68
C MET A 1 17.54 0.63 -5.29
N LYS A 2 16.89 1.09 -6.37
CA LYS A 2 17.18 2.42 -6.99
C LYS A 2 16.41 3.59 -6.36
N GLY A 3 15.97 3.46 -5.10
CA GLY A 3 15.35 4.54 -4.30
C GLY A 3 14.14 5.24 -4.93
N LYS A 4 13.50 4.65 -5.96
CA LYS A 4 12.42 5.26 -6.71
C LYS A 4 11.30 4.25 -6.90
N TYR A 5 10.09 4.65 -6.54
CA TYR A 5 8.89 3.90 -6.87
C TYR A 5 8.76 3.68 -8.37
N SER A 6 8.19 2.53 -8.74
CA SER A 6 7.79 2.29 -10.13
C SER A 6 6.80 3.36 -10.59
N LYS A 7 6.75 3.63 -11.91
CA LYS A 7 5.80 4.59 -12.48
C LYS A 7 4.34 4.24 -12.12
N PRO A 8 3.90 2.96 -12.17
CA PRO A 8 2.57 2.55 -11.73
C PRO A 8 2.30 2.89 -10.26
N VAL A 9 3.20 2.52 -9.35
CA VAL A 9 3.05 2.79 -7.91
C VAL A 9 2.98 4.28 -7.62
N LYS A 10 3.87 5.08 -8.23
CA LYS A 10 3.84 6.55 -8.06
C LYS A 10 2.52 7.17 -8.51
N THR A 11 1.97 6.69 -9.61
CA THR A 11 0.69 7.17 -10.16
C THR A 11 -0.48 6.75 -9.25
N ALA A 12 -0.48 5.49 -8.83
CA ALA A 12 -1.49 4.95 -7.93
C ALA A 12 -1.55 5.70 -6.59
N VAL A 13 -0.40 5.97 -5.98
CA VAL A 13 -0.31 6.74 -4.72
C VAL A 13 -0.93 8.13 -4.89
N LYS A 14 -0.65 8.82 -6.00
CA LYS A 14 -1.26 10.13 -6.29
C LYS A 14 -2.78 10.03 -6.43
N LEU A 15 -3.28 8.99 -7.10
CA LEU A 15 -4.71 8.79 -7.28
C LEU A 15 -5.44 8.49 -5.96
N ILE A 16 -4.81 7.71 -5.06
CA ILE A 16 -5.41 7.32 -3.77
C ILE A 16 -5.33 8.46 -2.75
N TRP A 17 -4.17 9.09 -2.57
CA TRP A 17 -3.93 10.02 -1.45
C TRP A 17 -3.99 11.51 -1.82
N SER A 18 -4.02 11.87 -3.10
CA SER A 18 -4.16 13.28 -3.54
C SER A 18 -5.53 13.63 -4.13
N SER A 19 -6.50 12.72 -4.01
CA SER A 19 -7.86 12.89 -4.52
C SER A 19 -8.88 12.41 -3.48
N PHE A 20 -10.03 13.09 -3.41
CA PHE A 20 -11.20 12.66 -2.63
C PHE A 20 -12.24 11.91 -3.49
N ASP A 21 -11.99 11.82 -4.80
CA ASP A 21 -12.85 11.12 -5.76
C ASP A 21 -12.69 9.59 -5.62
N ARG A 22 -13.79 8.93 -5.26
CA ARG A 22 -13.84 7.47 -5.04
C ARG A 22 -13.43 6.66 -6.26
N GLU A 23 -13.77 7.11 -7.48
CA GLU A 23 -13.43 6.37 -8.70
C GLU A 23 -11.93 6.48 -8.99
N LYS A 24 -11.32 7.64 -8.75
CA LYS A 24 -9.85 7.79 -8.84
C LYS A 24 -9.13 6.93 -7.81
N ILE A 25 -9.64 6.88 -6.57
CA ILE A 25 -9.06 6.03 -5.52
C ILE A 25 -9.14 4.56 -5.94
N ARG A 26 -10.28 4.09 -6.44
CA ARG A 26 -10.46 2.71 -6.96
C ARG A 26 -9.54 2.42 -8.13
N GLN A 27 -9.36 3.35 -9.06
CA GLN A 27 -8.41 3.23 -10.16
C GLN A 27 -6.98 3.08 -9.63
N GLY A 28 -6.57 3.93 -8.69
CA GLY A 28 -5.25 3.83 -8.05
C GLY A 28 -5.06 2.49 -7.35
N TYR A 29 -6.07 2.00 -6.64
CA TYR A 29 -6.03 0.69 -6.00
C TYR A 29 -5.86 -0.46 -7.00
N ALA A 30 -6.60 -0.44 -8.11
CA ALA A 30 -6.45 -1.42 -9.19
C ALA A 30 -5.03 -1.41 -9.79
N MET A 31 -4.42 -0.22 -9.94
CA MET A 31 -3.03 -0.10 -10.38
C MET A 31 -2.05 -0.72 -9.37
N LEU A 32 -2.27 -0.53 -8.06
CA LEU A 32 -1.44 -1.20 -7.04
C LEU A 32 -1.60 -2.72 -7.12
N MET A 33 -2.82 -3.23 -7.25
CA MET A 33 -3.08 -4.67 -7.37
C MET A 33 -2.33 -5.27 -8.57
N GLN A 34 -2.39 -4.62 -9.72
CA GLN A 34 -1.67 -5.05 -10.92
C GLN A 34 -0.15 -4.99 -10.74
N ALA A 35 0.39 -3.94 -10.12
CA ALA A 35 1.81 -3.82 -9.84
C ALA A 35 2.29 -4.91 -8.85
N ALA A 36 1.52 -5.18 -7.80
CA ALA A 36 1.81 -6.24 -6.84
C ALA A 36 1.79 -7.62 -7.50
N GLN A 37 0.85 -7.88 -8.42
CA GLN A 37 0.80 -9.12 -9.20
C GLN A 37 2.04 -9.28 -10.10
N GLN A 38 2.65 -8.19 -10.56
CA GLN A 38 3.90 -8.18 -11.32
C GLN A 38 5.15 -8.25 -10.42
N GLY A 39 4.99 -8.39 -9.11
CA GLY A 39 6.09 -8.51 -8.14
C GLY A 39 6.60 -7.19 -7.57
N ASP A 40 5.87 -6.08 -7.74
CA ASP A 40 6.24 -4.80 -7.12
C ASP A 40 6.01 -4.85 -5.60
N ALA A 41 7.10 -4.93 -4.84
CA ALA A 41 7.06 -5.01 -3.39
C ALA A 41 6.50 -3.74 -2.74
N ASP A 42 6.74 -2.55 -3.30
CA ASP A 42 6.22 -1.29 -2.76
C ASP A 42 4.69 -1.22 -2.92
N ALA A 43 4.16 -1.79 -4.02
CA ALA A 43 2.71 -1.86 -4.22
C ALA A 43 2.00 -2.60 -3.07
N LEU A 44 2.57 -3.70 -2.58
CA LEU A 44 2.04 -4.44 -1.43
C LEU A 44 1.97 -3.59 -0.16
N ALA A 45 2.97 -2.75 0.12
CA ALA A 45 2.95 -1.84 1.28
C ALA A 45 1.81 -0.80 1.17
N PHE A 46 1.56 -0.28 -0.02
CA PHE A 46 0.47 0.69 -0.22
C PHE A 46 -0.91 0.03 -0.22
N ILE A 47 -1.05 -1.20 -0.71
CA ILE A 47 -2.28 -1.99 -0.56
C ILE A 47 -2.57 -2.22 0.92
N ALA A 48 -1.56 -2.63 1.70
CA ALA A 48 -1.71 -2.83 3.14
C ALA A 48 -2.27 -1.57 3.84
N ARG A 49 -1.74 -0.38 3.50
CA ARG A 49 -2.22 0.89 4.06
C ARG A 49 -3.67 1.20 3.77
N CYS A 50 -4.23 0.70 2.67
CA CYS A 50 -5.66 0.88 2.37
C CYS A 50 -6.57 0.14 3.37
N PHE A 51 -6.06 -0.88 4.06
CA PHE A 51 -6.80 -1.69 5.03
C PHE A 51 -6.52 -1.32 6.49
N MET A 52 -5.68 -0.32 6.77
CA MET A 52 -5.33 0.08 8.15
C MET A 52 -6.33 1.08 8.78
N GLY A 53 -7.43 1.39 8.08
CA GLY A 53 -8.47 2.31 8.55
C GLY A 53 -8.26 3.78 8.15
N GLU A 54 -9.19 4.63 8.60
CA GLU A 54 -9.38 6.00 8.11
C GLU A 54 -8.22 6.96 8.44
N SER A 55 -7.40 6.62 9.44
CA SER A 55 -6.16 7.37 9.73
C SER A 55 -5.09 7.21 8.64
N TYR A 56 -5.25 6.25 7.73
CA TYR A 56 -4.27 5.90 6.70
C TYR A 56 -4.78 6.08 5.27
N VAL A 57 -6.09 6.14 5.07
CA VAL A 57 -6.73 6.34 3.77
C VAL A 57 -8.02 7.12 3.95
N TRP A 58 -8.41 7.90 2.95
CA TRP A 58 -9.64 8.69 3.00
C TRP A 58 -10.87 7.80 3.28
N PRO A 59 -11.77 8.19 4.19
CA PRO A 59 -13.02 7.45 4.46
C PRO A 59 -13.85 7.19 3.19
N GLN A 60 -13.83 8.14 2.25
CA GLN A 60 -14.52 8.09 0.96
C GLN A 60 -14.06 6.93 0.07
N ALA A 61 -12.88 6.37 0.32
CA ALA A 61 -12.40 5.18 -0.37
C ALA A 61 -13.30 3.96 -0.10
N GLY A 62 -13.89 3.89 1.10
CA GLY A 62 -14.78 2.80 1.52
C GLY A 62 -14.06 1.47 1.70
N PHE A 63 -12.75 1.47 1.97
CA PHE A 63 -12.03 0.28 2.37
C PHE A 63 -12.44 -0.09 3.80
N LYS A 64 -12.86 -1.34 4.00
CA LYS A 64 -13.10 -1.86 5.34
C LYS A 64 -11.75 -2.14 6.01
N ALA A 65 -11.56 -1.66 7.23
CA ALA A 65 -10.35 -1.95 7.99
C ALA A 65 -10.20 -3.47 8.21
N ASP A 66 -8.99 -3.95 8.01
CA ASP A 66 -8.58 -5.35 8.17
C ASP A 66 -7.09 -5.36 8.53
N ASP A 67 -6.82 -5.16 9.82
CA ASP A 67 -5.46 -5.01 10.35
C ASP A 67 -4.65 -6.31 10.20
N GLU A 68 -5.30 -7.47 10.26
CA GLU A 68 -4.64 -8.77 10.09
C GLU A 68 -4.14 -8.94 8.65
N ASN A 69 -4.98 -8.66 7.66
CA ASN A 69 -4.58 -8.68 6.26
C ASN A 69 -3.54 -7.60 5.95
N ALA A 70 -3.72 -6.39 6.47
CA ALA A 70 -2.74 -5.30 6.32
C ALA A 70 -1.36 -5.71 6.87
N SER A 71 -1.32 -6.36 8.04
CA SER A 71 -0.09 -6.88 8.64
C SER A 71 0.62 -7.88 7.73
N LYS A 72 -0.10 -8.89 7.23
CA LYS A 72 0.44 -9.93 6.32
C LYS A 72 1.00 -9.34 5.04
N LEU A 73 0.27 -8.40 4.42
CA LEU A 73 0.72 -7.70 3.22
C LEU A 73 1.97 -6.85 3.48
N MET A 74 2.04 -6.19 4.64
CA MET A 74 3.21 -5.40 5.03
C MET A 74 4.45 -6.25 5.24
N GLN A 75 4.32 -7.39 5.93
CA GLN A 75 5.40 -8.34 6.13
C GLN A 75 5.89 -8.90 4.80
N LYS A 76 4.98 -9.31 3.92
CA LYS A 76 5.32 -9.78 2.58
C LYS A 76 6.08 -8.71 1.77
N SER A 77 5.62 -7.46 1.82
CA SER A 77 6.30 -6.32 1.19
C SER A 77 7.74 -6.16 1.69
N ALA A 78 7.94 -6.23 3.01
CA ALA A 78 9.26 -6.13 3.63
C ALA A 78 10.18 -7.29 3.22
N MET A 79 9.69 -8.53 3.26
CA MET A 79 10.44 -9.73 2.84
C MET A 79 10.84 -9.69 1.35
N MET A 80 10.04 -9.05 0.51
CA MET A 80 10.34 -8.83 -0.91
C MET A 80 11.33 -7.66 -1.15
N GLY A 81 11.84 -7.03 -0.09
CA GLY A 81 12.86 -5.98 -0.18
C GLY A 81 12.33 -4.57 -0.40
N SER A 82 11.06 -4.30 -0.09
CA SER A 82 10.53 -2.93 -0.08
C SER A 82 11.02 -2.17 1.14
N ALA A 83 11.74 -1.07 0.93
CA ALA A 83 12.08 -0.13 2.00
C ALA A 83 10.82 0.48 2.65
N THR A 84 9.79 0.76 1.85
CA THR A 84 8.49 1.26 2.35
C THR A 84 7.81 0.23 3.26
N GLY A 85 7.82 -1.04 2.85
CA GLY A 85 7.32 -2.17 3.61
C GLY A 85 8.03 -2.31 4.95
N VAL A 86 9.37 -2.26 4.96
CA VAL A 86 10.17 -2.31 6.19
C VAL A 86 9.84 -1.16 7.14
N LEU A 87 9.83 0.09 6.66
CA LEU A 87 9.52 1.26 7.48
C LEU A 87 8.10 1.21 8.05
N CYS A 88 7.13 0.77 7.23
CA CYS A 88 5.75 0.66 7.67
C CYS A 88 5.51 -0.51 8.63
N ALA A 89 6.20 -1.64 8.44
CA ALA A 89 6.17 -2.77 9.36
C ALA A 89 6.77 -2.39 10.72
N ALA A 90 7.94 -1.73 10.72
CA ALA A 90 8.60 -1.26 11.94
C ALA A 90 7.71 -0.31 12.74
N ARG A 91 7.09 0.67 12.07
CA ARG A 91 6.17 1.63 12.70
C ARG A 91 4.94 0.95 13.32
N SER A 92 4.50 -0.16 12.74
CA SER A 92 3.30 -0.88 13.18
C SER A 92 3.61 -2.03 14.14
N ALA A 93 4.85 -2.11 14.66
CA ALA A 93 5.36 -3.22 15.47
C ALA A 93 5.19 -4.62 14.83
N ASN A 94 5.03 -4.68 13.50
CA ASN A 94 4.81 -5.92 12.73
C ASN A 94 6.09 -6.42 12.04
N LEU A 95 7.24 -5.84 12.38
CA LEU A 95 8.54 -6.30 11.88
C LEU A 95 8.99 -7.51 12.70
N THR A 96 8.76 -8.70 12.17
CA THR A 96 9.31 -9.94 12.72
C THR A 96 10.62 -10.31 11.99
N PRO A 97 11.64 -10.81 12.69
CA PRO A 97 12.90 -11.28 12.08
C PRO A 97 12.70 -12.32 10.97
#